data_AF-A0A352L2D2-F1
#
_entry.id   AF-A0A352L2D2-F1
#
_cell.length_a   1.000
_cell.length_b   1.000
_cell.length_c   1.000
_cell.angle_alpha   90.00
_cell.angle_beta   90.00
_cell.angle_gamma   90.00
#
_symmetry.space_group_name_H-M   'P 1'
#
loop_
_entity.id
_entity.type
_entity.pdbx_description
1 polymer ?
#
loop_
_entity_poly.entity_id
_entity_poly.type
_entity_poly.pdbx_seq_one_letter_code
_entity_poly.pdbx_strand_id
1 'polypeptide(L)'
;MKALSIRQPFASLIASGEKTIELRTWYTHYRGPVLICASKSATGLTADERRLPRGVALCIVDLVDVLDPVPISEAMSAASCFDLVPGDDFFGFVFARPMSIEPFPVSGRLGLFDFRLPAP
;
A
#
# COMPACT_ATOMS: atom_id res chain seq x y z
N MET A 1 11.82 -10.36 -3.15
CA MET A 1 10.45 -9.90 -3.50
C MET A 1 10.48 -8.40 -3.75
N LYS A 2 9.39 -7.81 -4.24
CA LYS A 2 9.29 -6.34 -4.28
C LYS A 2 8.77 -5.82 -2.94
N ALA A 3 8.99 -4.53 -2.70
CA ALA A 3 8.45 -3.80 -1.57
C ALA A 3 7.91 -2.46 -2.02
N LEU A 4 6.90 -1.95 -1.32
CA LEU A 4 6.24 -0.70 -1.63
C LEU A 4 6.01 0.11 -0.36
N SER A 5 6.41 1.38 -0.39
CA SER A 5 6.19 2.30 0.73
C SER A 5 4.81 2.95 0.63
N ILE A 6 4.01 2.77 1.67
CA ILE A 6 2.64 3.30 1.81
C ILE A 6 2.60 4.25 3.01
N ARG A 7 1.86 5.35 2.92
CA ARG A 7 1.66 6.24 4.08
C ARG A 7 0.60 5.64 5.02
N GLN A 8 0.69 5.95 6.30
CA GLN A 8 -0.45 5.70 7.19
C GLN A 8 -1.61 6.65 6.85
N PRO A 9 -2.86 6.28 7.16
CA PRO A 9 -3.31 4.98 7.74
C PRO A 9 -3.36 3.82 6.73
N PHE A 10 -3.19 4.10 5.43
CA PHE A 10 -3.41 3.13 4.36
C PHE A 10 -2.55 1.88 4.44
N ALA A 11 -1.32 1.98 4.96
CA ALA A 11 -0.46 0.81 5.17
C ALA A 11 -1.11 -0.21 6.13
N SER A 12 -1.69 0.28 7.23
CA SER A 12 -2.43 -0.56 8.18
C SER A 12 -3.74 -1.09 7.60
N LEU A 13 -4.45 -0.30 6.80
CA LEU A 13 -5.69 -0.74 6.13
C LEU A 13 -5.44 -1.85 5.10
N ILE A 14 -4.29 -1.82 4.42
CA ILE A 14 -3.87 -2.93 3.54
C ILE A 14 -3.53 -4.16 4.38
N ALA A 15 -2.85 -3.99 5.52
CA ALA A 15 -2.52 -5.10 6.41
C ALA A 15 -3.76 -5.76 7.03
N SER A 16 -4.82 -5.01 7.34
CA SER A 16 -6.10 -5.57 7.80
C SER A 16 -6.94 -6.16 6.67
N GLY A 17 -6.64 -5.83 5.41
CA GLY A 17 -7.39 -6.25 4.24
C GLY A 17 -8.59 -5.36 3.90
N GLU A 18 -8.80 -4.26 4.64
CA GLU A 18 -9.87 -3.28 4.36
C GLU A 18 -9.59 -2.51 3.07
N LYS A 19 -8.32 -2.13 2.84
CA LYS A 19 -7.88 -1.52 1.59
C LYS A 19 -7.30 -2.57 0.67
N THR A 20 -8.04 -2.90 -0.38
CA THR A 20 -7.64 -3.91 -1.38
C THR A 20 -7.06 -3.30 -2.64
N ILE A 21 -7.22 -1.99 -2.86
CA ILE A 21 -6.70 -1.28 -4.03
C ILE A 21 -5.85 -0.09 -3.61
N GLU A 22 -4.59 -0.06 -4.03
CA GLU A 22 -3.68 1.05 -3.81
C GLU A 22 -3.60 1.95 -5.04
N LEU A 23 -3.77 3.26 -4.85
CA LEU A 23 -3.79 4.23 -5.96
C LEU A 23 -2.39 4.79 -6.21
N ARG A 24 -1.96 4.80 -7.47
CA ARG A 24 -0.64 5.31 -7.86
C ARG A 24 -0.71 6.11 -9.16
N THR A 25 0.16 7.10 -9.27
CA THR A 25 0.34 7.91 -10.49
C THR A 25 1.24 7.24 -11.53
N TRP A 26 1.65 6.00 -11.30
CA TRP A 26 2.58 5.28 -12.16
C TRP A 26 2.19 3.81 -12.26
N TYR A 27 2.55 3.21 -13.39
CA TYR A 27 2.20 1.83 -13.75
C TYR A 27 3.33 0.84 -13.46
N THR A 28 2.99 -0.44 -13.28
CA THR A 28 3.96 -1.54 -13.28
C THR A 28 3.42 -2.82 -13.91
N HIS A 29 4.29 -3.53 -14.63
CA HIS A 29 4.02 -4.88 -15.12
C HIS A 29 4.24 -5.97 -14.06
N TYR A 30 4.77 -5.63 -12.89
CA TYR A 30 5.03 -6.62 -11.85
C TYR A 30 3.73 -7.21 -11.31
N ARG A 31 3.74 -8.53 -11.07
CA ARG A 31 2.71 -9.28 -10.34
C ARG A 31 3.40 -10.26 -9.39
N GLY A 32 2.82 -10.46 -8.22
CA GLY A 32 3.37 -11.34 -7.18
C GLY A 32 3.61 -10.63 -5.84
N PRO A 33 4.43 -11.23 -4.94
CA PRO A 33 4.55 -10.76 -3.57
C PRO A 33 5.16 -9.37 -3.42
N VAL A 34 4.49 -8.53 -2.65
CA VAL A 34 4.92 -7.18 -2.28
C VAL A 34 4.92 -7.04 -0.76
N LEU A 35 6.08 -6.66 -0.21
CA LEU A 35 6.18 -6.24 1.18
C LEU A 35 5.63 -4.81 1.33
N ILE A 36 4.64 -4.62 2.18
CA ILE A 36 4.06 -3.32 2.48
C ILE A 36 4.83 -2.67 3.63
N CYS A 37 5.40 -1.50 3.34
CA CYS A 37 6.21 -0.75 4.27
C CYS A 37 5.50 0.55 4.67
N ALA A 38 5.18 0.71 5.95
CA ALA A 38 4.66 1.96 6.48
C ALA A 38 5.73 3.05 6.44
N SER A 39 5.44 4.14 5.74
CA SER A 39 6.32 5.31 5.65
C SER A 39 6.57 5.94 7.03
N LYS A 40 7.73 6.59 7.19
CA LYS A 40 8.05 7.37 8.40
C LYS A 40 7.22 8.66 8.53
N SER A 41 6.68 9.15 7.41
CA SER A 41 5.93 10.41 7.37
C SER A 41 4.68 10.35 8.25
N ALA A 42 4.46 11.42 9.02
CA ALA A 42 3.26 11.63 9.84
C ALA A 42 2.34 12.73 9.27
N THR A 43 2.62 13.18 8.04
CA THR A 43 1.89 14.28 7.42
C THR A 43 0.47 13.83 7.11
N GLY A 44 -0.52 14.64 7.49
CA GLY A 44 -1.94 14.35 7.26
C GLY A 44 -2.58 13.38 8.26
N LEU A 45 -1.82 12.84 9.22
CA LEU A 45 -2.37 11.94 10.24
C LEU A 45 -3.07 12.71 11.37
N THR A 46 -4.23 12.20 11.76
CA THR A 46 -4.93 12.54 13.01
C THR A 46 -4.11 12.16 14.25
N ALA A 47 -4.57 12.57 15.44
CA ALA A 47 -3.90 12.24 16.69
C ALA A 47 -3.83 10.73 16.96
N ASP A 48 -4.91 9.99 16.66
CA ASP A 48 -4.97 8.55 16.88
C ASP A 48 -4.12 7.78 15.87
N GLU A 49 -4.14 8.16 14.60
CA GLU A 49 -3.34 7.51 13.55
C GLU A 49 -1.82 7.67 13.76
N ARG A 50 -1.39 8.72 14.48
CA ARG A 50 0.03 8.90 14.83
C ARG A 50 0.59 7.79 15.72
N ARG A 51 -0.30 7.04 16.40
CA ARG A 51 0.04 5.85 17.19
C ARG A 51 0.32 4.62 16.32
N LEU A 52 -0.09 4.63 15.05
CA LEU A 52 0.18 3.53 14.12
C LEU A 52 1.69 3.39 13.87
N PRO A 53 2.17 2.15 13.66
CA PRO A 53 3.57 1.87 13.38
C PRO A 53 4.03 2.56 12.08
N ARG A 54 5.25 3.11 12.10
CA ARG A 54 5.84 3.89 11.01
C ARG A 54 7.32 3.55 10.84
N GLY A 55 7.82 3.59 9.61
CA GLY A 55 9.20 3.23 9.29
C GLY A 55 9.51 1.73 9.38
N VAL A 56 8.47 0.90 9.25
CA VAL A 56 8.55 -0.55 9.42
C VAL A 56 7.80 -1.27 8.31
N ALA A 57 8.15 -2.52 8.04
CA ALA A 57 7.32 -3.44 7.27
C ALA A 57 6.14 -3.95 8.12
N LEU A 58 4.98 -4.14 7.52
CA LEU A 58 3.75 -4.53 8.26
C LEU A 58 3.12 -5.85 7.77
N CYS A 59 3.07 -6.04 6.46
CA CYS A 59 2.47 -7.22 5.87
C CYS A 59 3.11 -7.54 4.51
N ILE A 60 2.84 -8.75 4.03
CA ILE A 60 3.06 -9.14 2.64
C ILE A 60 1.69 -9.29 1.98
N VAL A 61 1.55 -8.76 0.78
CA VAL A 61 0.37 -8.94 -0.09
C VAL A 61 0.81 -9.47 -1.43
N ASP A 62 -0.13 -10.00 -2.21
CA ASP A 62 0.10 -10.25 -3.64
C ASP A 62 -0.48 -9.12 -4.48
N LEU A 63 0.36 -8.51 -5.32
CA LEU A 63 -0.10 -7.65 -6.41
C LEU A 63 -0.60 -8.54 -7.54
N VAL A 64 -1.91 -8.70 -7.65
CA VAL A 64 -2.55 -9.62 -8.60
C VAL A 64 -3.01 -8.92 -9.87
N ASP A 65 -3.31 -7.62 -9.80
CA ASP A 65 -3.59 -6.81 -10.98
C ASP A 65 -3.18 -5.34 -10.81
N VAL A 66 -3.06 -4.63 -11.93
CA VAL A 66 -2.86 -3.18 -12.00
C VAL A 66 -3.83 -2.68 -13.05
N LEU A 67 -4.88 -2.04 -12.56
CA LEU A 67 -5.90 -1.41 -13.39
C LEU A 67 -5.32 -0.16 -14.04
N ASP A 68 -5.63 0.04 -15.32
CA ASP A 68 -5.54 1.35 -15.98
C ASP A 68 -6.31 2.40 -15.19
N PRO A 69 -6.12 3.70 -15.48
CA PRO A 69 -6.68 4.74 -14.65
C PRO A 69 -8.16 4.51 -14.37
N VAL A 70 -8.41 4.35 -13.07
CA VAL A 70 -9.58 3.66 -12.58
C VAL A 70 -10.82 4.51 -12.87
N PRO A 71 -11.89 3.96 -13.48
CA PRO A 71 -13.16 4.67 -13.59
C PRO A 71 -13.72 4.91 -12.19
N ILE A 72 -14.04 6.18 -11.92
CA ILE A 72 -14.56 6.62 -10.62
C ILE A 72 -15.89 5.93 -10.36
N SER A 73 -15.96 5.19 -9.25
CA SER A 73 -17.18 4.58 -8.75
C SER A 73 -17.09 4.41 -7.24
N GLU A 74 -18.25 4.31 -6.58
CA GLU A 74 -18.33 4.10 -5.13
C GLU A 74 -17.58 2.83 -4.69
N ALA A 75 -17.67 1.76 -5.48
CA ALA A 75 -16.93 0.52 -5.21
C ALA A 75 -15.41 0.73 -5.24
N MET A 76 -14.92 1.57 -6.17
CA MET A 76 -13.49 1.90 -6.27
C MET A 76 -13.02 2.80 -5.13
N SER A 77 -13.84 3.79 -4.73
CA SER A 77 -13.55 4.63 -3.56
C SER A 77 -13.49 3.78 -2.28
N ALA A 78 -14.45 2.88 -2.10
CA ALA A 78 -14.49 1.96 -0.97
C ALA A 78 -13.27 1.02 -0.93
N ALA A 79 -12.97 0.33 -2.05
CA ALA A 79 -11.85 -0.61 -2.14
C ALA A 79 -10.48 0.05 -1.97
N SER A 80 -10.37 1.34 -2.33
CA SER A 80 -9.17 2.13 -2.12
C SER A 80 -9.15 2.92 -0.81
N CYS A 81 -10.24 2.90 -0.05
CA CYS A 81 -10.43 3.74 1.13
C CYS A 81 -10.08 5.22 0.87
N PHE A 82 -10.39 5.71 -0.32
CA PHE A 82 -10.06 7.05 -0.76
C PHE A 82 -11.25 7.63 -1.53
N ASP A 83 -11.66 8.85 -1.19
CA ASP A 83 -12.78 9.52 -1.83
C ASP A 83 -12.34 10.05 -3.21
N LEU A 84 -12.44 9.19 -4.23
CA LEU A 84 -12.13 9.54 -5.61
C LEU A 84 -13.10 10.59 -6.14
N VAL A 85 -12.57 11.57 -6.88
CA VAL A 85 -13.34 12.65 -7.51
C VAL A 85 -13.02 12.80 -8.99
N PRO A 86 -13.91 13.42 -9.81
CA PRO A 86 -13.63 13.71 -11.21
C PRO A 86 -12.27 14.39 -11.42
N GLY A 87 -11.43 13.80 -12.28
CA GLY A 87 -10.07 14.28 -12.56
C GLY A 87 -8.96 13.48 -11.87
N ASP A 88 -9.29 12.56 -10.96
CA ASP A 88 -8.34 11.61 -10.41
C ASP A 88 -7.97 10.54 -11.45
N ASP A 89 -6.71 10.56 -11.88
CA ASP A 89 -6.16 9.67 -12.92
C ASP A 89 -5.09 8.75 -12.29
N PHE A 90 -5.54 7.78 -11.49
CA PHE A 90 -4.66 6.84 -10.77
C PHE A 90 -4.80 5.42 -11.30
N PHE A 91 -3.66 4.75 -11.46
CA PHE A 91 -3.59 3.30 -11.60
C PHE A 91 -3.97 2.62 -10.28
N GLY A 92 -4.78 1.56 -10.37
CA GLY A 92 -5.24 0.80 -9.21
C GLY A 92 -4.44 -0.49 -9.03
N PHE A 93 -3.58 -0.56 -8.02
CA PHE A 93 -2.81 -1.75 -7.68
C PHE A 93 -3.68 -2.66 -6.82
N VAL A 94 -4.12 -3.79 -7.38
CA VAL A 94 -5.04 -4.73 -6.74
C VAL A 94 -4.24 -5.71 -5.89
N PHE A 95 -4.49 -5.67 -4.58
CA PHE A 95 -3.85 -6.52 -3.59
C PHE A 95 -4.78 -7.66 -3.14
N ALA A 96 -4.18 -8.83 -2.95
CA ALA A 96 -4.85 -9.99 -2.40
C ALA A 96 -3.99 -10.65 -1.31
N ARG A 97 -4.64 -11.51 -0.50
CA ARG A 97 -4.01 -12.36 0.52
C ARG A 97 -3.05 -11.60 1.46
N PRO A 98 -3.53 -10.57 2.18
CA PRO A 98 -2.69 -9.89 3.16
C PRO A 98 -2.27 -10.86 4.26
N MET A 99 -0.96 -10.91 4.51
CA MET A 99 -0.33 -11.69 5.57
C MET A 99 0.45 -10.75 6.48
N SER A 100 -0.09 -10.48 7.66
CA SER A 100 0.61 -9.71 8.69
C SER A 100 1.90 -10.39 9.10
N ILE A 101 2.92 -9.59 9.39
CA ILE A 101 4.21 -10.04 9.89
C ILE A 101 4.56 -9.29 11.17
N GLU A 102 5.51 -9.80 11.94
CA GLU A 102 6.10 -9.02 13.04
C GLU A 102 6.80 -7.79 12.46
N PRO A 103 6.44 -6.56 12.88
CA PRO A 103 6.99 -5.36 12.27
C PRO A 103 8.49 -5.24 12.48
N PHE A 104 9.23 -5.01 11.41
CA PHE A 104 10.67 -4.75 11.47
C PHE A 104 11.05 -3.48 10.72
N PRO A 105 12.11 -2.76 11.15
CA PRO A 105 12.54 -1.53 10.49
C PRO A 105 12.89 -1.74 9.02
N VAL A 106 12.40 -0.84 8.16
CA VAL A 106 12.78 -0.85 6.74
C VAL A 106 12.90 0.57 6.21
N SER A 107 13.90 0.81 5.38
CA SER A 107 14.07 2.09 4.70
C SER A 107 13.20 2.11 3.45
N GLY A 108 12.12 2.89 3.49
CA GLY A 108 11.24 3.10 2.35
C GLY A 108 11.96 3.78 1.17
N ARG A 109 11.46 3.55 -0.04
CA ARG A 109 11.94 4.14 -1.30
C ARG A 109 10.74 4.50 -2.18
N LEU A 110 10.95 5.43 -3.12
CA LEU A 110 9.95 5.72 -4.15
C LEU A 110 9.83 4.54 -5.12
N GLY A 111 8.61 4.32 -5.62
CA GLY A 111 8.30 3.20 -6.51
C GLY A 111 8.35 1.82 -5.84
N LEU A 112 8.20 0.78 -6.64
CA LEU A 112 8.51 -0.59 -6.22
C LEU A 112 10.03 -0.77 -6.17
N PHE A 113 10.54 -1.33 -5.09
CA PHE A 113 11.96 -1.60 -4.93
C PHE A 113 12.23 -3.05 -4.55
N ASP A 114 13.43 -3.53 -4.89
CA ASP A 114 13.86 -4.86 -4.51
C ASP A 114 14.12 -4.95 -3.01
N PHE A 115 13.56 -5.99 -2.40
CA PHE A 115 13.77 -6.33 -1.01
C PHE A 115 14.11 -7.82 -0.87
N ARG A 116 15.13 -8.09 -0.07
CA ARG A 116 15.48 -9.42 0.40
C ARG A 116 15.21 -9.45 1.90
N LEU A 117 14.49 -10.47 2.35
CA LEU A 117 14.38 -10.72 3.78
C LEU A 117 15.79 -10.86 4.36
N PRO A 118 16.04 -10.30 5.56
CA PRO A 118 17.26 -10.61 6.28
C PRO A 118 17.41 -12.12 6.37
N ALA A 119 18.63 -12.63 6.21
CA ALA A 119 18.90 -14.02 6.55
C ALA A 119 18.51 -14.25 8.02
N PRO A 120 17.94 -15.42 8.37
CA PRO A 120 17.63 -15.75 9.75
C PRO A 120 18.86 -15.71 10.65
#